data_AF-A0A422PAC2-F1
#
_entry.id   AF-A0A422PAC2-F1
#
_cell.length_a   1.000
_cell.length_b   1.000
_cell.length_c   1.000
_cell.angle_alpha   90.00
_cell.angle_beta   90.00
_cell.angle_gamma   90.00
#
_symmetry.space_group_name_H-M   'P 1'
#
loop_
_entity.id
_entity.type
_entity.pdbx_description
1 polymer ?
#
loop_
_entity_poly.entity_id
_entity_poly.type
_entity_poly.pdbx_seq_one_letter_code
_entity_poly.pdbx_strand_id
1 'polypeptide(L)'
;MFALAIARRSAGVRHYFPFLQRVQLRQVRAVCCTPIVRFDIKKYEMEKRRRRELEKAGIDVDEGDEAPWIAPEEQQRLDDEEGRRRAEEAERVKGMMERRAQEDIEKRKKFREFRARQLAMSRTRKEANAAAKRHDRREKRFVEEVVDETGASDATTPHEDAKEEGGRAQ
;
A
#
# COMPACT_ATOMS: atom_id res chain seq x y z
N MET A 1 -62.19 -60.21 18.38
CA MET A 1 -62.83 -59.35 17.38
C MET A 1 -61.86 -58.24 17.00
N PHE A 2 -61.76 -57.97 15.69
CA PHE A 2 -60.95 -56.97 14.98
C PHE A 2 -60.90 -55.58 15.69
N ALA A 3 -59.92 -54.70 15.49
CA ALA A 3 -59.29 -54.35 14.23
C ALA A 3 -57.97 -53.55 14.42
N LEU A 4 -57.11 -53.66 13.41
CA LEU A 4 -56.10 -52.66 13.07
C LEU A 4 -56.74 -51.27 12.90
N ALA A 5 -56.04 -50.23 13.35
CA ALA A 5 -56.13 -48.91 12.73
C ALA A 5 -54.70 -48.37 12.52
N ILE A 6 -54.25 -48.46 11.26
CA ILE A 6 -53.12 -47.70 10.73
C ILE A 6 -53.66 -46.32 10.35
N ALA A 7 -53.08 -45.25 10.87
CA ALA A 7 -53.23 -43.91 10.32
C ALA A 7 -51.91 -43.14 10.40
N ARG A 8 -51.61 -42.46 9.29
CA ARG A 8 -50.29 -41.95 8.89
C ARG A 8 -49.98 -40.58 9.51
N ARG A 9 -48.69 -40.40 9.80
CA ARG A 9 -47.85 -39.19 9.77
C ARG A 9 -48.53 -37.84 9.48
N SER A 10 -48.30 -36.88 10.38
CA SER A 10 -48.11 -35.47 10.01
C SER A 10 -46.98 -34.85 10.83
N ALA A 11 -46.26 -33.94 10.19
CA ALA A 11 -44.93 -33.49 10.53
C ALA A 11 -44.91 -32.44 11.65
N GLY A 12 -43.84 -32.44 12.44
CA GLY A 12 -43.57 -31.44 13.46
C GLY A 12 -42.09 -31.44 13.81
N VAL A 13 -41.25 -30.97 12.90
CA VAL A 13 -39.82 -30.72 13.16
C VAL A 13 -39.73 -29.56 14.15
N ARG A 14 -39.58 -29.87 15.44
CA ARG A 14 -39.13 -28.88 16.43
C ARG A 14 -37.62 -28.91 16.46
N HIS A 15 -37.01 -27.92 15.79
CA HIS A 15 -35.58 -27.64 15.89
C HIS A 15 -35.23 -27.29 17.33
N TYR A 16 -34.70 -28.27 18.07
CA TYR A 16 -33.92 -27.98 19.27
C TYR A 16 -32.60 -27.37 18.80
N PHE A 17 -32.41 -26.07 19.03
CA PHE A 17 -31.10 -25.43 18.98
C PHE A 17 -30.29 -25.90 20.20
N PRO A 18 -29.22 -26.70 20.05
CA PRO A 18 -28.26 -26.82 21.13
C PRO A 18 -27.39 -25.57 21.12
N PHE A 19 -27.64 -24.72 22.11
CA PHE A 19 -26.61 -24.19 23.00
C PHE A 19 -25.27 -23.87 22.30
N LEU A 20 -25.05 -22.60 21.98
CA LEU A 20 -23.74 -22.07 21.60
C LEU A 20 -22.76 -22.28 22.76
N GLN A 21 -22.12 -23.45 22.78
CA GLN A 21 -21.01 -23.77 23.65
C GLN A 21 -19.85 -22.87 23.23
N ARG A 22 -19.63 -21.79 23.99
CA ARG A 22 -18.46 -20.93 23.87
C ARG A 22 -17.22 -21.82 23.97
N VAL A 23 -16.60 -22.10 22.82
CA VAL A 23 -15.30 -22.76 22.75
C VAL A 23 -14.30 -21.79 23.35
N GLN A 24 -13.98 -21.96 24.64
CA GLN A 24 -12.79 -21.36 25.20
C GLN A 24 -11.59 -22.00 24.52
N LEU A 25 -10.99 -21.28 23.58
CA LEU A 25 -9.71 -21.64 22.98
C LEU A 25 -8.66 -21.60 24.10
N ARG A 26 -8.45 -22.74 24.76
CA ARG A 26 -7.25 -22.98 25.57
C ARG A 26 -6.06 -22.86 24.63
N GLN A 27 -5.34 -21.74 24.71
CA GLN A 27 -4.01 -21.62 24.12
C GLN A 27 -3.10 -22.63 24.82
N VAL A 28 -2.97 -23.82 24.23
CA VAL A 28 -1.90 -24.75 24.58
C VAL A 28 -0.64 -24.19 23.95
N ARG A 29 0.15 -23.47 24.74
CA ARG A 29 1.54 -23.16 24.38
C ARG A 29 2.30 -24.48 24.35
N ALA A 30 2.42 -25.07 23.17
CA ALA A 30 3.37 -26.14 22.95
C ALA A 30 4.77 -25.55 23.16
N VAL A 31 5.33 -25.74 24.35
CA VAL A 31 6.75 -25.54 24.60
C VAL A 31 7.45 -26.58 23.75
N CYS A 32 8.12 -26.14 22.69
CA CYS A 32 9.00 -26.97 21.90
C CYS A 32 10.15 -27.44 22.81
N CYS A 33 9.98 -28.60 23.44
CA CYS A 33 11.02 -29.28 24.20
C CYS A 33 12.08 -29.83 23.24
N THR A 34 12.93 -28.95 22.70
CA THR A 34 14.17 -29.43 22.10
C THR A 34 15.04 -29.98 23.24
N PRO A 35 15.54 -31.22 23.14
CA PRO A 35 16.43 -31.75 24.17
C PRO A 35 17.66 -30.85 24.27
N ILE A 36 18.01 -30.44 25.48
CA ILE A 36 19.25 -29.68 25.73
C ILE A 36 20.42 -30.61 25.43
N VAL A 37 20.99 -30.49 24.23
CA VAL A 37 22.20 -31.20 23.83
C VAL A 37 23.36 -30.60 24.63
N ARG A 38 23.81 -31.31 25.65
CA ARG A 38 25.01 -30.92 26.40
C ARG A 38 26.23 -31.14 25.53
N PHE A 39 27.03 -30.10 25.36
CA PHE A 39 28.30 -30.18 24.65
C PHE A 39 29.27 -31.07 25.42
N ASP A 40 29.70 -32.16 24.78
CA ASP A 40 30.70 -33.06 25.34
C ASP A 40 32.09 -32.60 24.91
N ILE A 41 32.79 -31.94 25.84
CA ILE A 41 34.14 -31.40 25.63
C ILE A 41 35.11 -32.50 25.20
N LYS A 42 34.99 -33.72 25.75
CA LYS A 42 35.89 -34.82 25.43
C LYS A 42 35.71 -35.27 23.97
N LYS A 43 34.47 -35.34 23.49
CA LYS A 43 34.19 -35.65 22.08
C LYS A 43 34.74 -34.57 21.16
N TYR A 44 34.58 -33.31 21.53
CA TYR A 44 35.12 -32.20 20.74
C TYR A 44 36.66 -32.24 20.66
N GLU A 45 37.36 -32.53 21.75
CA GLU A 45 38.81 -32.64 21.73
C GLU A 45 39.31 -33.86 20.94
N MET A 46 38.62 -35.00 21.03
CA MET A 46 38.92 -36.18 20.21
C MET A 46 38.73 -35.88 18.72
N GLU A 47 37.63 -35.22 18.36
CA GLU A 47 37.35 -34.82 16.97
C GLU A 47 38.38 -33.79 16.47
N LYS A 48 38.86 -32.90 17.34
CA LYS A 48 39.94 -31.95 17.01
C LYS A 48 41.28 -32.65 16.74
N ARG A 49 41.62 -33.72 17.47
CA ARG A 49 42.82 -34.53 17.15
C ARG A 49 42.63 -35.29 15.83
N ARG A 50 41.47 -35.90 15.64
CA ARG A 50 41.11 -36.59 14.40
C ARG A 50 41.23 -35.67 13.18
N ARG A 51 40.74 -34.43 13.26
CA ARG A 51 40.90 -33.43 12.19
C ARG A 51 42.36 -33.13 11.87
N ARG A 52 43.22 -32.96 12.88
CA ARG A 52 44.66 -32.72 12.67
C ARG A 52 45.37 -33.91 12.03
N GLU A 53 44.94 -35.13 12.34
CA GLU A 53 45.47 -36.34 11.72
C GLU A 53 45.06 -36.45 10.24
N LEU A 54 43.81 -36.08 9.92
CA LEU A 54 43.31 -36.00 8.54
C LEU A 54 44.01 -34.91 7.73
N GLU A 55 44.18 -33.72 8.29
CA GLU A 55 44.93 -32.61 7.69
C GLU A 55 46.40 -32.98 7.45
N LYS A 56 47.04 -33.65 8.42
CA LYS A 56 48.41 -34.15 8.28
C LYS A 56 48.53 -35.24 7.20
N ALA A 57 47.47 -35.99 6.95
CA ALA A 57 47.38 -36.96 5.86
C ALA A 57 47.04 -36.32 4.50
N GLY A 58 46.81 -35.00 4.45
CA GLY A 58 46.38 -34.28 3.25
C GLY A 58 44.96 -34.61 2.81
N ILE A 59 44.12 -35.12 3.73
CA ILE A 59 42.71 -35.40 3.47
C ILE A 59 41.91 -34.23 4.00
N ASP A 60 41.55 -33.30 3.10
CA ASP A 60 40.71 -32.17 3.48
C ASP A 60 39.26 -32.64 3.59
N VAL A 61 38.72 -32.62 4.81
CA VAL A 61 37.38 -33.13 5.12
C VAL A 61 36.30 -32.15 4.61
N ASP A 62 36.69 -30.90 4.40
CA ASP A 62 35.81 -29.82 3.93
C ASP A 62 35.89 -29.65 2.38
N GLU A 63 36.78 -30.33 1.66
CA GLU A 63 36.82 -30.37 0.16
C GLU A 63 35.85 -31.40 -0.45
N GLY A 64 35.04 -32.09 0.37
CA GLY A 64 33.98 -32.98 -0.12
C GLY A 64 32.84 -32.27 -0.87
N ASP A 65 32.87 -30.93 -0.93
CA ASP A 65 31.97 -30.09 -1.73
C ASP A 65 32.60 -29.74 -3.09
N GLU A 66 33.50 -30.57 -3.62
CA GLU A 66 33.88 -30.50 -5.03
C GLU A 66 32.60 -30.69 -5.86
N ALA A 67 32.08 -29.58 -6.39
CA ALA A 67 30.88 -29.58 -7.21
C ALA A 67 31.04 -30.68 -8.26
N PRO A 68 30.04 -31.58 -8.43
CA PRO A 68 30.20 -32.73 -9.31
C PRO A 68 30.73 -32.25 -10.66
N TRP A 69 31.83 -32.81 -11.13
CA TRP A 69 32.35 -32.49 -12.46
C TRP A 69 31.26 -32.85 -13.48
N ILE A 70 30.62 -31.84 -14.06
CA ILE A 70 29.61 -32.00 -15.11
C ILE A 70 30.35 -32.01 -16.44
N ALA A 71 30.01 -32.96 -17.31
CA ALA A 71 30.59 -33.01 -18.64
C ALA A 71 30.23 -31.73 -19.43
N PRO A 72 31.13 -31.18 -20.27
CA PRO A 72 30.87 -29.94 -21.02
C PRO A 72 29.56 -29.96 -21.85
N GLU A 73 29.20 -31.12 -22.41
CA GLU A 73 27.93 -31.31 -23.14
C GLU A 73 26.70 -31.29 -22.23
N GLU A 74 26.82 -31.79 -20.99
CA GLU A 74 25.73 -31.76 -20.01
C GLU A 74 25.53 -30.36 -19.41
N GLN A 75 26.63 -29.62 -19.22
CA GLN A 75 26.60 -28.22 -18.77
C GLN A 75 25.81 -27.36 -19.77
N GLN A 76 26.05 -27.53 -21.06
CA GLN A 76 25.37 -26.78 -22.12
C GLN A 76 23.86 -27.05 -22.14
N ARG A 77 23.45 -28.29 -21.85
CA ARG A 77 22.03 -28.67 -21.74
C ARG A 77 21.36 -28.02 -20.52
N LEU A 78 22.08 -27.93 -19.40
CA LEU A 78 21.59 -27.28 -18.18
C LEU A 78 21.47 -25.77 -18.36
N ASP A 79 22.46 -25.13 -18.99
CA ASP A 79 22.46 -23.70 -19.27
C ASP A 79 21.31 -23.29 -20.21
N ASP A 80 21.00 -24.12 -21.21
CA ASP A 80 19.87 -23.91 -22.12
C ASP A 80 18.51 -24.05 -21.41
N GLU A 81 18.37 -25.03 -20.52
CA GLU A 81 17.13 -25.23 -19.74
C GLU A 81 16.94 -24.11 -18.70
N GLU A 82 18.01 -23.70 -18.03
CA GLU A 82 17.99 -22.60 -17.08
C GLU A 82 17.74 -21.26 -17.78
N GLY A 83 18.28 -21.08 -19.00
CA GLY A 83 18.00 -19.94 -19.86
C GLY A 83 16.50 -19.79 -20.18
N ARG A 84 15.79 -20.90 -20.41
CA ARG A 84 14.33 -20.87 -20.62
C ARG A 84 13.57 -20.46 -19.36
N ARG A 85 13.94 -20.99 -18.20
CA ARG A 85 13.31 -20.61 -16.92
C ARG A 85 13.53 -19.12 -16.62
N ARG A 86 14.76 -18.63 -16.80
CA ARG A 86 15.08 -17.21 -16.63
C ARG A 86 14.30 -16.32 -17.60
N ALA A 87 14.08 -16.76 -18.85
CA ALA A 87 13.29 -16.00 -19.83
C ALA A 87 11.81 -15.89 -19.41
N GLU A 88 11.20 -16.99 -18.97
CA GLU A 88 9.81 -16.98 -18.48
C GLU A 88 9.64 -16.13 -17.21
N GLU A 89 10.60 -16.20 -16.28
CA GLU A 89 10.61 -15.35 -15.09
C GLU A 89 10.79 -13.87 -15.45
N ALA A 90 11.68 -13.56 -16.40
CA ALA A 90 11.88 -12.20 -16.89
C ALA A 90 10.61 -11.63 -17.53
N GLU A 91 9.85 -12.43 -18.28
CA GLU A 91 8.56 -12.02 -18.84
C GLU A 91 7.52 -11.76 -17.76
N ARG A 92 7.44 -12.61 -16.71
CA ARG A 92 6.55 -12.36 -15.56
C ARG A 92 6.90 -11.06 -14.84
N VAL A 93 8.19 -10.82 -14.60
CA VAL A 93 8.67 -9.59 -13.95
C VAL A 93 8.36 -8.38 -14.82
N LYS A 94 8.58 -8.47 -16.14
CA LYS A 94 8.26 -7.41 -17.10
C LYS A 94 6.77 -7.06 -17.07
N GLY A 95 5.88 -8.06 -17.12
CA GLY A 95 4.43 -7.84 -17.05
C GLY A 95 3.98 -7.20 -15.72
N MET A 96 4.63 -7.56 -14.60
CA MET A 96 4.36 -6.92 -13.31
C MET A 96 4.80 -5.45 -13.28
N MET A 97 5.96 -5.14 -13.86
CA MET A 97 6.48 -3.76 -13.94
C MET A 97 5.64 -2.89 -14.87
N GLU A 98 5.16 -3.42 -16.00
CA GLU A 98 4.27 -2.71 -16.91
C GLU A 98 2.93 -2.33 -16.26
N ARG A 99 2.33 -3.23 -15.48
CA ARG A 99 1.10 -2.94 -14.72
C ARG A 99 1.32 -1.80 -13.71
N ARG A 100 2.43 -1.84 -12.96
CA ARG A 100 2.79 -0.76 -12.04
C ARG A 100 2.97 0.58 -12.76
N ALA A 101 3.64 0.56 -13.91
CA ALA A 101 3.84 1.76 -14.72
C ALA A 101 2.50 2.35 -15.22
N GLN A 102 1.56 1.51 -15.63
CA GLN A 102 0.21 1.94 -16.04
C GLN A 102 -0.55 2.58 -14.87
N GLU A 103 -0.56 1.95 -13.70
CA GLU A 103 -1.19 2.51 -12.50
C GLU A 103 -0.60 3.87 -12.11
N ASP A 104 0.72 4.03 -12.17
CA ASP A 104 1.37 5.29 -11.84
C ASP A 104 1.06 6.39 -12.87
N ILE A 105 0.95 6.05 -14.15
CA ILE A 105 0.51 6.99 -15.18
C ILE A 105 -0.92 7.47 -14.88
N GLU A 106 -1.83 6.56 -14.52
CA GLU A 106 -3.20 6.91 -14.16
C GLU A 106 -3.26 7.79 -12.91
N LYS A 107 -2.50 7.45 -11.86
CA LYS A 107 -2.40 8.27 -10.65
C LYS A 107 -1.88 9.67 -10.97
N ARG A 108 -0.85 9.79 -11.80
CA ARG A 108 -0.31 11.08 -12.25
C ARG A 108 -1.33 11.88 -13.08
N LYS A 109 -2.15 11.23 -13.91
CA LYS A 109 -3.25 11.90 -14.64
C LYS A 109 -4.30 12.43 -13.66
N LYS A 110 -4.81 11.58 -12.77
CA LYS A 110 -5.79 11.94 -11.73
C LYS A 110 -5.28 13.08 -10.83
N PHE A 111 -4.01 13.05 -10.45
CA PHE A 111 -3.40 14.11 -9.63
C PHE A 111 -3.30 15.43 -10.39
N ARG A 112 -2.91 15.41 -11.67
CA ARG A 112 -2.90 16.61 -12.52
C ARG A 112 -4.29 17.21 -12.67
N GLU A 113 -5.30 16.39 -12.91
CA GLU A 113 -6.71 16.81 -12.98
C GLU A 113 -7.18 17.41 -11.66
N PHE A 114 -6.86 16.77 -10.53
CA PHE A 114 -7.19 17.28 -9.21
C PHE A 114 -6.54 18.66 -8.95
N ARG A 115 -5.25 18.81 -9.28
CA ARG A 115 -4.54 20.10 -9.16
C ARG A 115 -5.12 21.16 -10.09
N ALA A 116 -5.44 20.81 -11.33
CA ALA A 116 -6.09 21.71 -12.27
C ALA A 116 -7.46 22.18 -11.74
N ARG A 117 -8.26 21.28 -11.16
CA ARG A 117 -9.55 21.60 -10.54
C ARG A 117 -9.40 22.54 -9.35
N GLN A 118 -8.41 22.32 -8.49
CA GLN A 118 -8.10 23.22 -7.37
C GLN A 118 -7.72 24.63 -7.85
N LEU A 119 -6.86 24.71 -8.87
CA LEU A 119 -6.47 26.00 -9.46
C LEU A 119 -7.67 26.68 -10.13
N ALA A 120 -8.53 25.94 -10.83
CA ALA A 120 -9.75 26.47 -11.43
C ALA A 120 -10.70 27.03 -10.36
N MET A 121 -10.96 26.30 -9.28
CA MET A 121 -11.79 26.81 -8.17
C MET A 121 -11.18 28.04 -7.49
N SER A 122 -9.86 28.10 -7.36
CA SER A 122 -9.19 29.28 -6.82
C SER A 122 -9.35 30.49 -7.75
N ARG A 123 -9.23 30.28 -9.06
CA ARG A 123 -9.46 31.32 -10.08
C ARG A 123 -10.89 31.81 -10.06
N THR A 124 -11.89 30.92 -10.07
CA THR A 124 -13.30 31.33 -10.04
C THR A 124 -13.66 32.10 -8.78
N ARG A 125 -13.10 31.74 -7.61
CA ARG A 125 -13.27 32.53 -6.37
C ARG A 125 -12.67 33.93 -6.49
N LYS A 126 -11.48 34.05 -7.08
CA LYS A 126 -10.83 35.35 -7.29
C LYS A 126 -11.59 36.20 -8.32
N GLU A 127 -12.05 35.59 -9.40
CA GLU A 127 -12.86 36.23 -10.44
C GLU A 127 -14.21 36.69 -9.89
N ALA A 128 -14.88 35.88 -9.08
CA ALA A 128 -16.14 36.26 -8.42
C ALA A 128 -15.95 37.45 -7.47
N ASN A 129 -14.89 37.44 -6.65
CA ASN A 129 -14.57 38.57 -5.78
C ASN A 129 -14.19 39.84 -6.56
N ALA A 130 -13.48 39.69 -7.68
CA ALA A 130 -13.15 40.80 -8.55
C ALA A 130 -14.39 41.35 -9.26
N ALA A 131 -15.31 40.49 -9.69
CA ALA A 131 -16.59 40.86 -10.30
C ALA A 131 -17.48 41.59 -9.29
N ALA A 132 -17.60 41.08 -8.05
CA ALA A 132 -18.32 41.75 -6.98
C ALA A 132 -17.75 43.14 -6.70
N LYS A 133 -16.43 43.28 -6.54
CA LYS A 133 -15.79 44.59 -6.35
C LYS A 133 -16.00 45.54 -7.55
N ARG A 134 -16.07 45.03 -8.78
CA ARG A 134 -16.39 45.83 -9.97
C ARG A 134 -17.85 46.28 -9.96
N HIS A 135 -18.76 45.41 -9.54
CA HIS A 135 -20.17 45.73 -9.36
C HIS A 135 -20.35 46.81 -8.30
N ASP A 136 -19.79 46.63 -7.10
CA ASP A 136 -19.87 47.61 -6.00
C ASP A 136 -19.30 48.97 -6.42
N ARG A 137 -18.18 49.00 -7.15
CA ARG A 137 -17.62 50.26 -7.69
C ARG A 137 -18.53 50.91 -8.72
N ARG A 138 -19.21 50.11 -9.55
CA ARG A 138 -20.14 50.62 -10.56
C ARG A 138 -21.42 51.15 -9.90
N GLU A 139 -21.94 50.47 -8.89
CA GLU A 139 -23.09 50.93 -8.11
C GLU A 139 -22.77 52.20 -7.33
N LYS A 140 -21.60 52.30 -6.69
CA LYS A 140 -21.17 53.55 -6.03
C LYS A 140 -21.11 54.73 -7.00
N ARG A 141 -20.56 54.54 -8.21
CA ARG A 141 -20.55 55.58 -9.25
C ARG A 141 -21.95 55.95 -9.72
N PHE A 142 -22.85 54.97 -9.86
CA PHE A 142 -24.23 55.25 -10.25
C PHE A 142 -25.00 56.00 -9.16
N VAL A 143 -24.76 55.68 -7.89
CA VAL A 143 -25.33 56.43 -6.76
C VAL A 143 -24.75 57.85 -6.69
N GLU A 144 -23.45 58.03 -6.93
CA GLU A 144 -22.79 59.34 -6.99
C GLU A 144 -23.35 60.20 -8.15
N GLU A 145 -23.51 59.63 -9.35
CA GLU A 145 -24.06 60.31 -10.53
C GLU A 145 -25.55 60.67 -10.38
N VAL A 146 -26.35 59.82 -9.73
CA VAL A 146 -27.77 60.12 -9.43
C VAL A 146 -27.92 61.15 -8.32
N VAL A 147 -27.00 61.18 -7.35
CA VAL A 147 -26.96 62.22 -6.30
C VAL A 147 -26.49 63.56 -6.89
N ASP A 148 -25.57 63.57 -7.86
CA ASP A 148 -25.14 64.80 -8.55
C ASP A 148 -26.25 65.41 -9.43
N GLU A 149 -27.13 64.60 -10.06
CA GLU A 149 -28.30 65.13 -10.79
C GLU A 149 -29.46 65.59 -9.88
N THR A 150 -29.49 65.19 -8.61
CA THR A 150 -30.50 65.64 -7.62
C THR A 150 -29.95 66.56 -6.53
N GLY A 151 -28.68 66.93 -6.59
CA GLY A 151 -27.96 67.58 -5.49
C GLY A 151 -26.93 68.62 -5.94
N ALA A 152 -27.32 69.54 -6.83
CA ALA A 152 -26.60 70.80 -6.98
C ALA A 152 -26.79 71.69 -5.74
N SER A 153 -26.19 71.30 -4.61
CA SER A 153 -25.78 72.15 -3.47
C SER A 153 -25.35 71.24 -2.32
N ASP A 154 -24.05 71.02 -2.13
CA ASP A 154 -23.24 71.82 -1.22
C ASP A 154 -21.82 71.24 -1.17
N ALA A 155 -20.84 72.12 -1.04
CA ALA A 155 -19.43 71.80 -1.02
C ALA A 155 -19.04 71.01 0.25
N THR A 156 -17.99 70.18 0.19
CA THR A 156 -16.82 70.18 1.12
C THR A 156 -15.85 68.99 0.84
N THR A 157 -14.65 69.36 0.37
CA THR A 157 -13.28 68.76 0.36
C THR A 157 -12.96 67.28 0.71
N PRO A 158 -11.88 66.72 0.10
CA PRO A 158 -11.46 65.32 0.22
C PRO A 158 -10.50 65.07 1.41
N HIS A 159 -10.52 63.84 1.94
CA HIS A 159 -9.51 63.33 2.87
C HIS A 159 -8.84 62.10 2.23
N GLU A 160 -7.57 62.24 1.83
CA GLU A 160 -6.67 61.13 1.46
C GLU A 160 -6.15 60.38 2.70
N ASP A 161 -5.34 59.34 2.49
CA ASP A 161 -4.59 58.51 3.45
C ASP A 161 -5.24 57.13 3.73
N ALA A 162 -4.57 55.98 3.60
CA ALA A 162 -3.21 55.68 3.19
C ALA A 162 -3.11 54.22 2.71
N LYS A 163 -2.07 53.95 1.91
CA LYS A 163 -1.58 52.61 1.57
C LYS A 163 -1.19 51.83 2.83
N GLU A 164 -1.39 50.51 2.81
CA GLU A 164 -0.42 49.59 3.40
C GLU A 164 -0.26 48.33 2.55
N GLU A 165 0.97 48.14 2.06
CA GLU A 165 1.48 46.95 1.39
C GLU A 165 2.02 45.96 2.43
N GLY A 166 2.06 44.67 2.08
CA GLY A 166 2.84 43.63 2.78
C GLY A 166 1.97 42.60 3.50
N GLY A 167 2.21 41.28 3.44
CA GLY A 167 3.47 40.61 3.20
C GLY A 167 3.30 39.24 2.55
N ARG A 168 4.29 38.96 1.71
CA ARG A 168 4.58 37.71 1.02
C ARG A 168 5.38 36.84 1.99
N ALA A 169 4.84 35.73 2.45
CA ALA A 169 5.60 34.70 3.16
C ALA A 169 6.01 33.60 2.17
N GLN A 170 7.30 33.26 2.24
CA GLN A 170 8.02 32.28 1.42
C GLN A 170 7.62 30.85 1.75
#